data_AF-A0A4P7CY19-F1
#
_entry.id   AF-A0A4P7CY19-F1
#
_cell.length_a   1.000
_cell.length_b   1.000
_cell.length_c   1.000
_cell.angle_alpha   90.00
_cell.angle_beta   90.00
_cell.angle_gamma   90.00
#
_symmetry.space_group_name_H-M   'P 1'
#
loop_
_entity.id
_entity.type
_entity.pdbx_description
1 polymer ?
#
loop_
_entity_poly.entity_id
_entity_poly.type
_entity_poly.pdbx_seq_one_letter_code
_entity_poly.pdbx_strand_id
1 'polypeptide(L)' 'MHALPPVTPEQIAREFREMRCTGSAMEALSPGPLRRVLEAAARRRVKHEESRPRAIAHDGRRRASGDFE' A
#
# COMPACT_ATOMS: atom_id res chain seq x y z
N MET A 1 14.34 -2.24 -19.50
CA MET A 1 14.24 -1.47 -18.24
C MET A 1 12.78 -1.42 -17.84
N HIS A 2 12.36 -2.10 -16.77
CA HIS A 2 10.98 -1.98 -16.29
C HIS A 2 10.78 -0.57 -15.72
N ALA A 3 9.89 0.21 -16.33
CA ALA A 3 9.49 1.49 -15.77
C ALA A 3 8.88 1.24 -14.39
N LEU A 4 9.39 1.95 -13.39
CA LEU A 4 8.85 1.85 -12.04
C LEU A 4 7.43 2.43 -12.03
N PRO A 5 6.50 1.85 -11.25
CA PRO A 5 5.12 2.31 -11.22
C PRO A 5 5.08 3.79 -10.79
N PRO A 6 4.30 4.63 -11.50
CA PRO A 6 4.12 6.02 -11.10
C PRO A 6 3.47 6.06 -9.71
N VAL A 7 4.09 6.79 -8.79
CA VAL A 7 3.58 7.00 -7.43
C VAL A 7 3.02 8.41 -7.34
N THR A 8 1.82 8.53 -6.78
CA THR A 8 1.16 9.84 -6.64
C THR A 8 1.61 10.55 -5.36
N PRO A 9 1.51 11.90 -5.31
CA PRO A 9 1.78 12.66 -4.08
C PRO A 9 0.96 12.18 -2.88
N GLU A 10 -0.29 11.74 -3.07
CA GLU A 10 -1.10 11.23 -1.95
C GLU A 10 -0.54 9.91 -1.39
N GLN A 11 0.02 9.05 -2.23
CA GLN A 11 0.66 7.80 -1.79
C GLN A 11 1.92 8.10 -0.96
N ILE A 12 2.73 9.09 -1.39
CA ILE A 12 3.91 9.55 -0.64
C ILE A 12 3.50 10.13 0.72
N ALA A 13 2.46 10.97 0.75
CA ALA A 13 1.94 11.55 1.99
C ALA A 13 1.33 10.50 2.93
N ARG A 14 0.71 9.45 2.38
CA ARG A 14 0.23 8.30 3.15
C ARG A 14 1.39 7.57 3.83
N GLU A 15 2.45 7.26 3.09
CA GLU A 15 3.63 6.58 3.66
C GLU A 15 4.30 7.44 4.74
N PHE A 16 4.36 8.76 4.57
CA PHE A 16 4.87 9.68 5.60
C PHE A 16 4.07 9.55 6.92
N ARG A 17 2.74 9.45 6.84
CA ARG A 17 1.86 9.25 8.00
C ARG A 17 2.01 7.85 8.60
N GLU A 18 2.07 6.81 7.77
CA GLU A 18 2.21 5.42 8.21
C GLU A 18 3.55 5.17 8.92
N MET A 19 4.63 5.78 8.44
CA MET A 19 5.95 5.72 9.06
C MET A 19 6.08 6.60 10.31
N ARG A 20 5.04 7.37 10.65
CA ARG A 20 5.02 8.31 11.79
C ARG A 20 6.21 9.27 11.77
N CYS A 21 6.58 9.74 10.57
CA CYS A 21 7.66 10.70 10.43
C CYS A 21 7.31 12.00 11.16
N THR A 22 8.29 12.59 11.83
CA THR A 22 8.19 13.92 12.44
C THR A 22 8.39 15.00 11.37
N GLY A 23 7.60 16.08 11.43
CA GLY A 23 7.71 17.21 10.51
C GLY A 23 6.46 17.42 9.67
N SER A 24 6.59 18.15 8.57
CA SER A 24 5.46 18.47 7.69
C SER A 24 5.34 17.49 6.53
N ALA A 25 4.11 17.09 6.20
CA ALA A 25 3.83 16.30 5.00
C ALA A 25 4.23 17.05 3.71
N MET A 26 4.37 18.38 3.74
CA MET A 26 4.92 19.13 2.61
C MET A 26 6.42 18.86 2.40
N GLU A 27 7.21 18.72 3.47
CA GLU A 27 8.64 18.41 3.37
C GLU A 27 8.88 17.01 2.77
N ALA A 28 7.95 16.09 3.01
CA ALA A 28 7.93 14.78 2.38
C ALA A 28 7.71 14.83 0.85
N LEU A 29 7.05 15.88 0.35
CA LEU A 29 6.80 16.09 -1.08
C LEU A 29 7.92 16.90 -1.75
N SER A 30 8.74 17.60 -0.97
CA SER A 30 9.90 18.34 -1.48
C SER A 30 10.98 17.39 -2.03
N PRO A 31 11.71 17.75 -3.11
CA PRO A 31 12.82 16.96 -3.61
C PRO A 31 13.89 16.77 -2.53
N GLY A 32 14.21 15.52 -2.18
CA GLY A 32 15.17 15.23 -1.13
C GLY A 32 15.29 13.74 -0.82
N PRO A 33 16.20 13.36 0.11
CA PRO A 33 16.40 11.97 0.50
C PRO A 33 15.14 11.35 1.11
N LEU A 34 14.41 12.11 1.94
CA LEU A 34 13.15 11.68 2.54
C LEU A 34 12.12 11.29 1.46
N ARG A 35 11.91 12.15 0.46
CA ARG A 35 11.00 11.88 -0.64
C ARG A 35 11.35 10.59 -1.39
N ARG A 36 12.63 10.33 -1.66
CA ARG A 36 13.06 9.10 -2.35
C ARG A 36 12.73 7.84 -1.54
N VAL A 37 12.88 7.90 -0.22
CA VAL A 37 12.53 6.78 0.69
C VAL A 37 11.03 6.54 0.66
N LEU A 38 10.23 7.61 0.76
CA LEU A 38 8.77 7.51 0.73
C LEU A 38 8.25 7.03 -0.63
N GLU A 39 8.83 7.50 -1.73
CA GLU A 39 8.53 7.00 -3.08
C GLU A 39 8.85 5.50 -3.21
N ALA A 40 10.00 5.05 -2.68
CA ALA A 40 10.36 3.64 -2.70
C ALA A 40 9.40 2.77 -1.88
N ALA A 41 8.98 3.25 -0.70
CA ALA A 41 8.00 2.56 0.13
C ALA A 41 6.62 2.51 -0.53
N ALA A 42 6.15 3.63 -1.08
CA ALA A 42 4.89 3.70 -1.80
C ALA A 42 4.87 2.74 -3.00
N ARG A 43 5.96 2.68 -3.78
CA ARG A 43 6.10 1.72 -4.90
C ARG A 43 6.05 0.27 -4.42
N ARG A 44 6.71 -0.03 -3.30
CA ARG A 44 6.70 -1.37 -2.71
C ARG A 44 5.29 -1.76 -2.26
N ARG A 45 4.54 -0.83 -1.67
CA ARG A 45 3.14 -1.04 -1.28
C ARG A 45 2.24 -1.26 -2.50
N VAL A 46 2.32 -0.42 -3.52
CA VAL A 46 1.54 -0.58 -4.77
C VAL A 46 1.80 -1.95 -5.39
N LYS A 47 3.07 -2.33 -5.55
CA LYS A 47 3.44 -3.66 -6.07
C LYS A 47 2.87 -4.80 -5.23
N HIS A 48 2.85 -4.64 -3.90
CA HIS A 48 2.29 -5.65 -3.00
C HIS A 48 0.75 -5.68 -3.03
N GLU A 49 0.08 -4.55 -3.23
CA GLU A 49 -1.37 -4.47 -3.44
C GLU A 49 -1.77 -5.08 -4.80
N GLU A 50 -0.97 -4.89 -5.86
CA GLU A 50 -1.15 -5.56 -7.15
C GLU A 50 -0.92 -7.07 -7.06
N SER A 51 0.08 -7.49 -6.27
CA SER A 51 0.42 -8.91 -6.09
C SER A 51 -0.48 -9.63 -5.10
N ARG A 52 -1.23 -8.90 -4.27
CA ARG A 52 -2.25 -9.51 -3.42
C ARG A 52 -3.45 -9.84 -4.30
N PRO A 53 -3.85 -11.12 -4.45
CA PRO A 53 -5.18 -11.41 -4.97
C PRO A 53 -6.14 -10.67 -4.04
N ARG A 54 -6.99 -9.78 -4.60
CA ARG A 54 -8.11 -9.19 -3.86
C ARG A 54 -8.77 -10.36 -3.16
N ALA A 55 -8.72 -10.40 -1.83
CA ALA A 55 -9.38 -11.43 -1.07
C ALA A 55 -10.82 -11.42 -1.57
N ILE A 56 -11.20 -12.45 -2.32
CA ILE A 56 -12.61 -12.70 -2.60
C ILE A 56 -13.18 -12.81 -1.21
N ALA A 57 -14.00 -11.83 -0.82
CA ALA A 57 -14.80 -11.92 0.37
C ALA A 57 -15.62 -13.19 0.18
N HIS A 58 -15.13 -14.31 0.71
CA HIS A 58 -15.89 -15.53 0.81
C HIS A 58 -16.97 -15.18 1.82
N ASP A 59 -18.08 -14.68 1.29
CA ASP A 59 -19.33 -14.55 1.99
C ASP A 59 -19.51 -15.83 2.80
N GLY A 60 -19.58 -15.70 4.12
CA GLY A 60 -19.42 -16.78 5.11
C GLY A 60 -20.53 -17.83 5.10
N ARG A 61 -21.18 -18.06 3.96
CA ARG A 61 -22.30 -18.98 3.78
C ARG A 61 -21.85 -20.24 3.02
N ARG A 62 -20.82 -20.93 3.50
CA ARG A 62 -20.49 -22.28 3.01
C ARG A 62 -19.63 -23.07 3.99
N ARG A 63 -20.12 -23.30 5.21
CA ARG A 63 -19.61 -24.35 6.13
C ARG A 63 -20.58 -24.53 7.30
N ALA A 64 -21.81 -24.93 7.01
CA ALA A 64 -22.73 -25.45 8.04
C ALA A 64 -23.86 -26.27 7.39
N SER A 65 -23.51 -27.28 6.60
CA SER A 65 -24.44 -28.36 6.23
C SER A 65 -23.60 -29.59 5.91
N GLY A 66 -22.90 -30.07 6.93
CA GLY A 66 -22.44 -31.45 7.01
C GLY A 66 -23.22 -32.09 8.14
N ASP A 67 -24.51 -32.31 7.91
CA ASP A 67 -25.30 -33.23 8.72
C ASP A 67 -24.97 -34.63 8.19
N PHE A 68 -24.22 -35.38 8.99
CA PHE A 68 -24.08 -36.82 8.83
C PHE A 68 -25.07 -37.44 9.82
N GLU A 69 -26.22 -37.90 9.31
CA GLU A 69 -26.99 -39.01 9.88
C GLU A 69 -27.57 -39.86 8.75
#